data_AF-A0A382IC85-F1
#
_entry.id   AF-A0A382IC85-F1
#
_cell.length_a   1.000
_cell.length_b   1.000
_cell.length_c   1.000
_cell.angle_alpha   90.00
_cell.angle_beta   90.00
_cell.angle_gamma   90.00
#
_symmetry.space_group_name_H-M   'P 1'
#
loop_
_entity.id
_entity.type
_entity.pdbx_description
1 polymer ?
#
loop_
_entity_poly.entity_id
_entity_poly.type
_entity_poly.pdbx_seq_one_letter_code
_entity_poly.pdbx_strand_id
1 'polypeptide(L)'
;MANQLFNNFPELQYTLPNEKIVTIKDFFRKATVEQDAVNSVVDYTYYEVLDGERPDVVASKLYGNGDLHWTLFLVNDWSNYYEWHMDQETLSNYLTEKYPGVWLVAANTTDIVDATTYNKNNTPWTITATSKFHFGEQVTNGTYTANVIKIEPQHKRICVEDGTWLKNEVVTTNRITDSHLYYNGV
;
A
#
# COMPACT_ATOMS: atom_id res chain seq x y z
N MET A 1 23.00 -12.45 -4.42
CA MET A 1 23.19 -12.48 -2.95
C MET A 1 24.50 -11.79 -2.64
N ALA A 2 24.58 -10.94 -1.61
CA ALA A 2 25.77 -10.15 -1.27
C ALA A 2 26.88 -10.99 -0.63
N ASN A 3 27.47 -11.94 -1.37
CA ASN A 3 28.48 -12.86 -0.85
C ASN A 3 29.73 -12.13 -0.30
N GLN A 4 30.08 -10.99 -0.88
CA GLN A 4 31.24 -10.21 -0.46
C GLN A 4 31.04 -9.46 0.86
N LEU A 5 29.81 -9.08 1.20
CA LEU A 5 29.51 -8.41 2.47
C LEU A 5 29.81 -9.34 3.65
N PHE A 6 29.33 -10.58 3.59
CA PHE A 6 29.43 -11.56 4.68
C PHE A 6 30.82 -12.17 4.87
N ASN A 7 31.74 -11.97 3.93
CA ASN A 7 33.13 -12.39 4.08
C ASN A 7 33.87 -11.59 5.16
N ASN A 8 33.46 -10.34 5.39
CA ASN A 8 34.11 -9.46 6.35
C ASN A 8 33.66 -9.68 7.80
N PHE A 9 32.61 -10.50 8.01
CA PHE A 9 32.09 -10.78 9.34
C PHE A 9 32.78 -11.99 9.97
N PRO A 10 33.06 -11.93 11.29
CA PRO A 10 33.57 -13.09 12.01
C PRO A 10 32.54 -14.22 12.01
N GLU A 11 33.03 -15.44 12.19
CA GLU A 11 32.18 -16.62 12.34
C GLU A 11 31.79 -16.81 13.80
N LEU A 12 30.53 -17.15 14.05
CA LEU A 12 30.06 -17.61 15.36
C LEU A 12 29.63 -19.06 15.30
N GLN A 13 29.78 -19.75 16.42
CA GLN A 13 29.22 -21.08 16.61
C GLN A 13 27.83 -20.93 17.24
N TYR A 14 26.83 -21.49 16.57
CA TYR A 14 25.46 -21.54 17.07
C TYR A 14 25.08 -22.99 17.34
N THR A 15 24.61 -23.26 18.55
CA THR A 15 24.14 -24.58 18.96
C THR A 15 22.65 -24.66 18.70
N LEU A 16 22.26 -25.55 17.78
CA LEU A 16 20.86 -25.83 17.51
C LEU A 16 20.24 -26.62 18.68
N PRO A 17 18.91 -26.62 18.84
CA PRO A 17 18.23 -27.36 19.90
C PRO A 17 18.46 -28.88 19.91
N ASN A 18 19.02 -29.43 18.83
CA ASN A 18 19.38 -30.83 18.66
C ASN A 18 20.87 -31.12 18.98
N GLU A 19 21.53 -30.24 19.74
CA GLU A 19 22.95 -30.32 20.14
C GLU A 19 23.96 -30.28 18.96
N LYS A 20 23.49 -30.02 17.74
CA LYS A 20 24.37 -29.83 16.59
C LYS A 20 24.95 -28.42 16.60
N ILE A 21 26.27 -28.32 16.59
CA ILE A 21 26.99 -27.04 16.47
C ILE A 21 27.11 -26.73 14.97
N VAL A 22 26.61 -25.56 14.56
CA VAL A 22 26.79 -25.02 13.21
C VAL A 22 27.60 -23.74 13.27
N THR A 23 28.56 -23.60 12.36
CA THR A 23 29.30 -22.36 12.18
C THR A 23 28.53 -21.49 11.21
N ILE A 24 28.13 -20.30 11.66
CA ILE A 24 27.39 -19.31 10.87
C ILE A 24 28.16 -18.00 10.85
N LYS A 25 27.97 -17.19 9.79
CA LYS A 25 28.48 -15.82 9.77
C LYS A 25 27.73 -14.95 10.76
N ASP A 26 28.43 -14.06 11.44
CA ASP A 26 27.83 -13.14 12.42
C ASP A 26 27.04 -12.03 11.76
N PHE A 27 25.75 -12.29 11.54
CA PHE A 27 24.79 -11.32 11.03
C PHE A 27 24.14 -10.45 12.12
N PHE A 28 24.51 -10.61 13.39
CA PHE A 28 23.96 -9.78 14.48
C PHE A 28 24.63 -8.40 14.56
N ARG A 29 25.77 -8.24 13.88
CA ARG A 29 26.48 -6.96 13.80
C ARG A 29 25.89 -6.12 12.67
N LYS A 30 25.35 -4.94 13.03
CA LYS A 30 24.97 -3.93 12.05
C LYS A 30 26.20 -3.08 11.69
N ALA A 31 26.57 -3.09 10.41
CA ALA A 31 27.52 -2.11 9.87
C ALA A 31 26.72 -0.89 9.42
N THR A 32 26.99 0.27 10.01
CA THR A 32 26.43 1.56 9.60
C THR A 32 27.59 2.49 9.27
N VAL A 33 27.45 3.30 8.22
CA VAL A 33 28.40 4.35 7.89
C VAL A 33 27.96 5.64 8.59
N GLU A 34 28.91 6.36 9.20
CA GLU A 34 28.64 7.67 9.78
C GLU A 34 28.39 8.69 8.66
N GLN A 35 27.15 9.20 8.57
CA GLN A 35 26.74 10.07 7.47
C GLN A 35 27.49 11.41 7.46
N ASP A 36 27.96 11.89 8.60
CA ASP A 36 28.77 13.12 8.68
C ASP A 36 30.15 12.94 8.02
N ALA A 37 30.76 11.75 8.16
CA ALA A 37 32.02 11.42 7.50
C ALA A 37 31.83 11.28 5.99
N VAL A 38 30.73 10.64 5.56
CA VAL A 38 30.30 10.52 4.15
C VAL A 38 30.13 11.90 3.50
N ASN A 39 29.40 12.80 4.14
CA ASN A 39 29.16 14.15 3.61
C ASN A 39 30.44 15.00 3.53
N SER A 40 31.44 14.72 4.38
CA SER A 40 32.73 15.40 4.37
C SER A 40 33.70 14.89 3.28
N VAL A 41 33.56 13.63 2.87
CA VAL A 41 34.36 13.01 1.80
C VAL A 41 33.63 13.23 0.48
N VAL A 42 33.87 14.41 -0.08
CA VAL A 42 33.33 14.89 -1.35
C VAL A 42 33.95 14.11 -2.51
N ASP A 43 33.22 13.12 -3.05
CA ASP A 43 33.17 12.78 -4.48
C ASP A 43 32.07 11.73 -4.78
N TYR A 44 30.84 12.01 -4.35
CA TYR A 44 29.69 11.22 -4.81
C TYR A 44 29.23 11.71 -6.19
N THR A 45 29.04 10.77 -7.10
CA THR A 45 28.40 11.02 -8.39
C THR A 45 26.96 10.54 -8.31
N TYR A 46 26.02 11.40 -8.72
CA TYR A 46 24.63 11.02 -8.84
C TYR A 46 24.47 10.11 -10.07
N TYR A 47 23.83 8.96 -9.86
CA TYR A 47 23.44 8.05 -10.93
C TYR A 47 21.91 8.01 -11.00
N GLU A 48 21.37 8.30 -12.17
CA GLU A 48 19.93 8.18 -12.42
C GLU A 48 19.62 6.72 -12.77
N VAL A 49 18.77 6.11 -11.95
CA VAL A 49 18.41 4.71 -12.12
C VAL A 49 17.26 4.60 -13.12
N LEU A 50 17.39 3.69 -14.09
CA LEU A 50 16.37 3.46 -15.11
C LEU A 50 15.28 2.49 -14.63
N ASP A 51 14.14 2.50 -15.33
CA ASP A 51 13.03 1.62 -15.00
C ASP A 51 13.44 0.13 -15.04
N GLY A 52 13.06 -0.61 -14.00
CA GLY A 52 13.38 -2.04 -13.83
C GLY A 52 14.85 -2.39 -13.57
N GLU A 53 15.74 -1.42 -13.33
CA GLU A 53 17.11 -1.74 -12.93
C GLU A 53 17.17 -2.35 -11.54
N ARG A 54 17.78 -3.53 -11.42
CA ARG A 54 18.03 -4.13 -10.11
C ARG A 54 19.34 -3.58 -9.52
N PRO A 55 19.49 -3.51 -8.19
CA PRO A 55 20.68 -2.94 -7.56
C PRO A 55 21.99 -3.67 -7.93
N ASP A 56 21.92 -4.97 -8.19
CA ASP A 56 23.04 -5.78 -8.68
C ASP A 56 23.46 -5.41 -10.11
N VAL A 57 22.50 -5.04 -10.96
CA VAL A 57 22.78 -4.55 -12.32
C VAL A 57 23.44 -3.17 -12.25
N VAL A 58 22.92 -2.26 -11.42
CA VAL A 58 23.51 -0.93 -11.22
C VAL A 58 24.94 -1.03 -10.66
N ALA A 59 25.16 -1.87 -9.66
CA ALA A 59 26.49 -2.11 -9.10
C ALA A 59 27.46 -2.72 -10.13
N SER A 60 26.98 -3.61 -11.00
CA SER A 60 27.79 -4.15 -12.10
C SER A 60 28.20 -3.06 -13.11
N LYS A 61 27.30 -2.11 -13.41
CA LYS A 61 27.59 -0.98 -14.31
C LYS A 61 28.56 0.03 -13.70
N LEU A 62 28.38 0.38 -12.43
CA LEU A 62 29.18 1.40 -11.74
C LEU A 62 30.54 0.87 -11.26
N TYR A 63 30.56 -0.34 -10.68
CA TYR A 63 31.73 -0.90 -10.01
C TYR A 63 32.34 -2.11 -10.74
N GLY A 64 31.74 -2.55 -11.85
CA GLY A 64 32.16 -3.77 -12.57
C GLY A 64 31.82 -5.07 -11.82
N ASN A 65 31.16 -4.99 -10.66
CA ASN A 65 30.82 -6.13 -9.83
C ASN A 65 29.44 -5.98 -9.17
N GLY A 66 28.49 -6.83 -9.56
CA GLY A 66 27.13 -6.85 -9.00
C GLY A 66 27.04 -7.29 -7.54
N ASP A 67 28.08 -7.94 -6.99
CA ASP A 67 28.12 -8.34 -5.58
C ASP A 67 28.32 -7.14 -4.63
N LEU A 68 28.72 -5.98 -5.17
CA LEU A 68 28.94 -4.75 -4.41
C LEU A 68 27.66 -3.91 -4.24
N HIS A 69 26.48 -4.40 -4.62
CA HIS A 69 25.22 -3.64 -4.49
C HIS A 69 24.93 -3.15 -3.06
N TRP A 70 25.42 -3.85 -2.02
CA TRP A 70 25.26 -3.44 -0.63
C TRP A 70 25.87 -2.07 -0.31
N THR A 71 26.88 -1.62 -1.06
CA THR A 71 27.47 -0.29 -0.85
C THR A 71 26.49 0.84 -1.20
N LEU A 72 25.62 0.63 -2.20
CA LEU A 72 24.56 1.56 -2.56
C LEU A 72 23.56 1.74 -1.41
N PHE A 73 23.20 0.64 -0.74
CA PHE A 73 22.30 0.68 0.42
C PHE A 73 22.95 1.38 1.62
N LEU A 74 24.25 1.16 1.87
CA LEU A 74 24.96 1.82 2.96
C LEU A 74 25.09 3.34 2.76
N VAL A 75 25.38 3.79 1.54
CA VAL A 75 25.54 5.23 1.25
C VAL A 75 24.20 5.96 1.34
N ASN A 76 23.11 5.33 0.89
CA ASN A 76 21.77 5.92 0.94
C ASN A 76 21.03 5.67 2.27
N ASP A 77 21.68 5.05 3.26
CA ASP A 77 21.10 4.62 4.54
C ASP A 77 19.80 3.80 4.39
N TRP A 78 19.74 2.98 3.34
CA TRP A 78 18.59 2.11 3.09
C TRP A 78 18.69 0.82 3.88
N SER A 79 17.64 0.53 4.62
CA SER A 79 17.60 -0.62 5.53
C SER A 79 17.04 -1.89 4.88
N ASN A 80 16.22 -1.70 3.84
CA ASN A 80 15.45 -2.77 3.23
C ASN A 80 15.61 -2.75 1.70
N TYR A 81 15.59 -3.94 1.10
CA TYR A 81 15.61 -4.09 -0.36
C TYR A 81 14.35 -3.51 -1.03
N TYR A 82 13.23 -3.45 -0.30
CA TYR A 82 11.98 -2.83 -0.78
C TYR A 82 12.04 -1.29 -0.87
N GLU A 83 13.08 -0.66 -0.33
CA GLU A 83 13.31 0.78 -0.49
C GLU A 83 13.93 1.12 -1.85
N TRP A 84 14.39 0.10 -2.59
CA TRP A 84 14.83 0.25 -3.97
C TRP A 84 13.66 0.66 -4.87
N HIS A 85 13.96 1.36 -5.97
CA HIS A 85 12.92 1.73 -6.92
C HIS A 85 12.26 0.47 -7.51
N MET A 86 10.94 0.52 -7.65
CA MET A 86 10.19 -0.54 -8.33
C MET A 86 10.10 -0.21 -9.81
N ASP A 87 9.96 -1.25 -10.63
CA ASP A 87 9.55 -1.05 -12.02
C ASP A 87 8.08 -0.58 -12.09
N GLN A 88 7.71 0.04 -13.22
CA GLN A 88 6.37 0.57 -13.40
C GLN A 88 5.25 -0.48 -13.21
N GLU A 89 5.44 -1.70 -13.68
CA GLU A 89 4.43 -2.77 -13.59
C GLU A 89 4.27 -3.26 -12.14
N THR A 90 5.38 -3.56 -11.47
CA THR A 90 5.39 -3.95 -10.05
C THR A 90 4.83 -2.85 -9.17
N LEU A 91 5.15 -1.58 -9.44
CA LEU A 91 4.59 -0.45 -8.71
C LEU A 91 3.07 -0.37 -8.90
N SER A 92 2.59 -0.52 -10.14
CA SER A 92 1.15 -0.53 -10.42
C SER A 92 0.44 -1.65 -9.65
N ASN A 93 0.98 -2.86 -9.68
CA ASN A 93 0.42 -4.01 -8.96
C ASN A 93 0.45 -3.80 -7.44
N TYR A 94 1.55 -3.26 -6.90
CA TYR A 94 1.68 -2.90 -5.49
C TYR A 94 0.65 -1.86 -5.06
N LEU A 95 0.39 -0.84 -5.90
CA LEU A 95 -0.64 0.16 -5.64
C LEU A 95 -2.04 -0.44 -5.64
N THR A 96 -2.35 -1.32 -6.60
CA THR A 96 -3.64 -2.02 -6.66
C THR A 96 -3.86 -2.93 -5.45
N GLU A 97 -2.83 -3.64 -4.99
CA GLU A 97 -2.91 -4.51 -3.82
C GLU A 97 -3.03 -3.71 -2.51
N LYS A 98 -2.25 -2.64 -2.38
CA LYS A 98 -2.22 -1.81 -1.15
C LYS A 98 -3.46 -0.95 -0.99
N TYR A 99 -4.02 -0.49 -2.10
CA TYR A 99 -5.21 0.36 -2.12
C TYR A 99 -6.31 -0.32 -2.94
N PRO A 100 -6.88 -1.42 -2.42
CA PRO A 100 -7.97 -2.10 -3.10
C PRO A 100 -9.23 -1.25 -3.05
N GLY A 101 -10.04 -1.41 -4.09
CA GLY A 101 -11.40 -0.92 -4.12
C GLY A 101 -11.60 0.41 -4.85
N VAL A 102 -12.88 0.74 -4.96
CA VAL A 102 -13.40 1.85 -5.75
C VAL A 102 -14.04 2.87 -4.83
N TRP A 103 -13.78 4.15 -5.06
CA TRP A 103 -14.39 5.23 -4.29
C TRP A 103 -15.73 5.65 -4.88
N LEU A 104 -16.78 5.54 -4.07
CA LEU A 104 -18.10 6.08 -4.35
C LEU A 104 -18.27 7.40 -3.61
N VAL A 105 -18.78 8.42 -4.30
CA VAL A 105 -18.96 9.77 -3.77
C VAL A 105 -20.44 10.08 -3.63
N ALA A 106 -20.81 10.69 -2.52
CA ALA A 106 -22.14 11.20 -2.23
C ALA A 106 -22.23 12.70 -2.57
N ALA A 107 -23.44 13.19 -2.83
CA ALA A 107 -23.67 14.63 -2.95
C ALA A 107 -23.51 15.33 -1.59
N ASN A 108 -24.06 14.73 -0.53
CA ASN A 108 -24.03 15.27 0.83
C ASN A 108 -23.50 14.23 1.83
N THR A 109 -22.93 14.72 2.93
CA THR A 109 -22.48 13.85 4.03
C THR A 109 -23.67 13.11 4.67
N THR A 110 -24.86 13.71 4.67
CA THR A 110 -26.11 13.11 5.17
C THR A 110 -26.47 11.82 4.46
N ASP A 111 -26.14 11.68 3.17
CA ASP A 111 -26.43 10.47 2.40
C ASP A 111 -25.58 9.27 2.89
N ILE A 112 -24.50 9.53 3.62
CA ILE A 112 -23.59 8.51 4.18
C ILE A 112 -23.89 8.24 5.66
N VAL A 113 -24.12 9.30 6.45
CA VAL A 113 -24.19 9.19 7.92
C VAL A 113 -25.61 9.21 8.49
N ASP A 114 -26.59 9.73 7.74
CA ASP A 114 -27.97 9.92 8.18
C ASP A 114 -28.95 9.84 7.00
N ALA A 115 -28.87 8.77 6.20
CA ALA A 115 -29.76 8.55 5.08
C ALA A 115 -31.19 8.33 5.59
N THR A 116 -32.07 9.31 5.37
CA THR A 116 -33.48 9.28 5.76
C THR A 116 -34.31 8.51 4.74
N THR A 117 -34.99 7.46 5.18
CA THR A 117 -36.00 6.76 4.38
C THR A 117 -37.37 7.42 4.59
N TYR A 118 -38.05 7.77 3.51
CA TYR A 118 -39.39 8.39 3.54
C TYR A 118 -40.48 7.39 3.16
N ASN A 119 -41.61 7.44 3.87
CA ASN A 119 -42.82 6.74 3.42
C ASN A 119 -43.53 7.60 2.36
N LYS A 120 -43.38 7.21 1.09
CA LYS A 120 -43.98 7.90 -0.07
C LYS A 120 -45.51 7.71 -0.16
N ASN A 121 -46.12 6.89 0.69
CA ASN A 121 -47.55 6.61 0.69
C ASN A 121 -48.38 7.58 1.56
N ASN A 122 -47.75 8.45 2.34
CA ASN A 122 -48.42 9.46 3.17
C ASN A 122 -48.14 10.88 2.64
N THR A 123 -49.13 11.76 2.60
CA THR A 123 -48.92 13.20 2.31
C THR A 123 -49.28 14.05 3.53
N PRO A 124 -48.34 14.79 4.14
CA PRO A 124 -46.92 14.94 3.75
C PRO A 124 -46.06 13.70 4.06
N TRP A 125 -45.01 13.50 3.25
CA TRP A 125 -44.08 12.38 3.42
C TRP A 125 -43.51 12.36 4.83
N THR A 126 -43.63 11.21 5.50
CA THR A 126 -43.16 11.04 6.89
C THR A 126 -41.86 10.24 6.90
N ILE A 127 -40.88 10.66 7.72
CA ILE A 127 -39.62 9.93 7.92
C ILE A 127 -39.94 8.61 8.62
N THR A 128 -39.46 7.49 8.05
CA THR A 128 -39.71 6.14 8.57
C THR A 128 -38.49 5.57 9.29
N ALA A 129 -37.28 5.90 8.82
CA ALA A 129 -36.03 5.50 9.47
C ALA A 129 -34.88 6.43 9.05
N THR A 130 -33.84 6.53 9.89
CA THR A 130 -32.52 7.04 9.53
C THR A 130 -31.52 5.89 9.57
N SER A 131 -30.61 5.80 8.61
CA SER A 131 -29.60 4.76 8.55
C SER A 131 -28.27 5.28 8.02
N LYS A 132 -27.19 4.62 8.41
CA LYS A 132 -25.81 4.96 8.04
C LYS A 132 -25.12 3.74 7.46
N PHE A 133 -24.14 3.96 6.59
CA PHE A 133 -23.30 2.87 6.09
C PHE A 133 -22.41 2.35 7.21
N HIS A 134 -22.28 1.03 7.27
CA HIS A 134 -21.35 0.36 8.18
C HIS A 134 -20.18 -0.25 7.42
N PHE A 135 -19.02 -0.30 8.07
CA PHE A 135 -17.86 -1.05 7.56
C PHE A 135 -18.23 -2.53 7.43
N GLY A 136 -17.87 -3.15 6.30
CA GLY A 136 -18.18 -4.54 5.98
C GLY A 136 -19.64 -4.78 5.59
N GLU A 137 -20.48 -3.75 5.49
CA GLU A 137 -21.83 -3.90 4.98
C GLU A 137 -21.82 -4.13 3.47
N GLN A 138 -22.74 -4.97 3.01
CA GLN A 138 -22.93 -5.26 1.60
C GLN A 138 -23.80 -4.17 0.96
N VAL A 139 -23.26 -3.48 -0.03
CA VAL A 139 -23.94 -2.46 -0.83
C VAL A 139 -24.27 -3.03 -2.21
N THR A 140 -25.45 -2.72 -2.72
CA THR A 140 -25.94 -3.24 -3.99
C THR A 140 -26.64 -2.18 -4.83
N ASN A 141 -26.50 -2.34 -6.14
CA ASN A 141 -27.20 -1.59 -7.17
C ASN A 141 -28.23 -2.47 -7.90
N GLY A 142 -28.54 -3.65 -7.34
CA GLY A 142 -29.30 -4.71 -8.02
C GLY A 142 -28.49 -5.52 -9.03
N THR A 143 -27.50 -4.93 -9.73
CA THR A 143 -26.61 -5.64 -10.66
C THR A 143 -25.29 -6.05 -10.01
N TYR A 144 -24.66 -5.11 -9.31
CA TYR A 144 -23.38 -5.31 -8.64
C TYR A 144 -23.57 -5.25 -7.14
N THR A 145 -22.76 -6.02 -6.44
CA THR A 145 -22.77 -6.08 -4.99
C THR A 145 -21.35 -6.11 -4.48
N ALA A 146 -21.02 -5.24 -3.52
CA ALA A 146 -19.68 -5.13 -2.95
C ALA A 146 -19.74 -4.83 -1.45
N ASN A 147 -18.64 -5.08 -0.75
CA ASN A 147 -18.52 -4.77 0.66
C ASN A 147 -17.87 -3.39 0.86
N VAL A 148 -18.33 -2.65 1.87
CA VAL A 148 -17.71 -1.37 2.25
C VAL A 148 -16.39 -1.62 3.00
N ILE A 149 -15.27 -1.19 2.43
CA ILE A 149 -13.94 -1.25 3.07
C ILE A 149 -13.64 0.02 3.86
N LYS A 150 -14.14 1.19 3.44
CA LYS A 150 -13.81 2.43 4.14
C LYS A 150 -14.93 3.44 4.03
N ILE A 151 -15.12 4.23 5.08
CA ILE A 151 -16.15 5.28 5.12
C ILE A 151 -15.47 6.58 5.54
N GLU A 152 -15.53 7.58 4.68
CA GLU A 152 -14.95 8.91 4.91
C GLU A 152 -16.04 9.98 4.71
N PRO A 153 -16.90 10.21 5.73
CA PRO A 153 -18.04 11.11 5.59
C PRO A 153 -17.63 12.59 5.43
N GLN A 154 -16.46 12.96 5.96
CA GLN A 154 -15.88 14.31 5.80
C GLN A 154 -15.52 14.61 4.34
N HIS A 155 -15.11 13.59 3.59
CA HIS A 155 -14.82 13.68 2.15
C HIS A 155 -16.01 13.24 1.29
N LYS A 156 -17.19 13.04 1.90
CA LYS A 156 -18.41 12.59 1.23
C LYS A 156 -18.20 11.32 0.40
N ARG A 157 -17.37 10.37 0.86
CA ARG A 157 -17.04 9.17 0.07
C ARG A 157 -16.97 7.90 0.89
N ILE A 158 -17.20 6.77 0.23
CA ILE A 158 -16.99 5.42 0.75
C ILE A 158 -16.14 4.61 -0.23
N CYS A 159 -15.34 3.67 0.26
CA CYS A 159 -14.57 2.74 -0.55
C CYS A 159 -15.25 1.36 -0.51
N VAL A 160 -15.39 0.72 -1.68
CA VAL A 160 -16.00 -0.60 -1.84
C VAL A 160 -15.04 -1.59 -2.50
N GLU A 161 -15.15 -2.87 -2.14
CA GLU A 161 -14.14 -3.92 -2.42
C GLU A 161 -13.87 -4.19 -3.90
N ASP A 162 -14.88 -4.14 -4.76
CA ASP A 162 -14.73 -4.18 -6.21
C ASP A 162 -16.07 -3.82 -6.87
N GLY A 163 -16.08 -3.49 -8.16
CA GLY A 163 -17.29 -3.35 -8.96
C GLY A 163 -17.24 -2.24 -10.00
N THR A 164 -17.91 -2.46 -11.13
CA THR A 164 -18.12 -1.41 -12.14
C THR A 164 -19.34 -0.60 -11.76
N TRP A 165 -19.13 0.47 -11.01
CA TRP A 165 -20.18 1.38 -10.58
C TRP A 165 -20.33 2.52 -11.59
N LEU A 166 -21.54 2.81 -12.06
CA LEU A 166 -21.76 3.93 -12.99
C LEU A 166 -22.14 5.22 -12.26
N LYS A 167 -22.06 6.33 -12.98
CA LYS A 167 -22.44 7.65 -12.47
C LYS A 167 -23.96 7.72 -12.26
N ASN A 168 -24.37 8.31 -11.14
CA ASN A 168 -25.76 8.55 -10.73
C ASN A 168 -26.61 7.29 -10.45
N GLU A 169 -26.00 6.14 -10.20
CA GLU A 169 -26.77 4.97 -9.79
C GLU A 169 -27.16 5.04 -8.30
N VAL A 170 -28.26 4.39 -7.94
CA VAL A 170 -28.71 4.35 -6.55
C VAL A 170 -28.04 3.17 -5.88
N VAL A 171 -27.22 3.45 -4.88
CA VAL A 171 -26.63 2.40 -4.05
C VAL A 171 -27.55 2.16 -2.88
N THR A 172 -27.85 0.90 -2.62
CA THR A 172 -28.75 0.49 -1.56
C THR A 172 -28.08 -0.54 -0.68
N THR A 173 -28.59 -0.66 0.54
CA THR A 173 -28.23 -1.70 1.49
C THR A 173 -29.52 -2.26 2.07
N ASN A 174 -29.41 -3.31 2.90
CA ASN A 174 -30.56 -3.80 3.67
C ASN A 174 -31.15 -2.75 4.62
N ARG A 175 -30.45 -1.64 4.89
CA ARG A 175 -30.82 -0.58 5.82
C ARG A 175 -31.10 0.75 5.11
N ILE A 176 -30.46 0.99 3.97
CA ILE A 176 -30.56 2.23 3.21
C ILE A 176 -31.21 1.95 1.86
N THR A 177 -32.38 2.51 1.62
CA THR A 177 -33.18 2.25 0.42
C THR A 177 -33.09 3.35 -0.65
N ASP A 178 -32.47 4.49 -0.32
CA ASP A 178 -32.36 5.64 -1.23
C ASP A 178 -31.07 6.42 -0.93
N SER A 179 -29.92 5.95 -1.45
CA SER A 179 -28.67 6.73 -1.39
C SER A 179 -28.13 7.00 -2.79
N HIS A 180 -27.88 8.28 -3.06
CA HIS A 180 -27.34 8.75 -4.33
C HIS A 180 -25.81 8.76 -4.25
N LEU A 181 -25.21 7.57 -4.33
CA LEU A 181 -23.76 7.40 -4.41
C LEU A 181 -23.36 7.14 -5.84
N TYR A 182 -22.39 7.88 -6.36
CA TYR A 182 -21.91 7.70 -7.73
C TYR A 182 -20.42 7.39 -7.72
N TYR A 183 -19.98 6.60 -8.70
CA TYR A 183 -18.56 6.46 -8.95
C TYR A 183 -18.00 7.80 -9.47
N ASN A 184 -16.95 8.29 -8.84
CA ASN A 184 -16.17 9.41 -9.36
C ASN A 184 -14.95 8.84 -10.07
N GLY A 185 -15.15 8.43 -11.32
CA GLY A 185 -14.04 8.03 -12.18
C GLY A 185 -13.11 9.21 -12.42
N VAL A 186 -11.82 8.98 -12.22
CA VAL A 186 -10.76 9.68 -12.96
C VAL A 186 -10.50 8.87 -14.21
#